data_AF-A0A353GKJ9-F1
#
_entry.id   AF-A0A353GKJ9-F1
#
_cell.length_a   1.000
_cell.length_b   1.000
_cell.length_c   1.000
_cell.angle_alpha   90.00
_cell.angle_beta   90.00
_cell.angle_gamma   90.00
#
_symmetry.space_group_name_H-M   'P 1'
#
loop_
_entity.id
_entity.type
_entity.pdbx_description
1 polymer ?
#
loop_
_entity_poly.entity_id
_entity_poly.type
_entity_poly.pdbx_seq_one_letter_code
_entity_poly.pdbx_strand_id
1 'polypeptide(L)'
;MNKIMISPSRYVQGSGALADIGKHMALLGENALVIGGTRGLQSAEKVLTQSCQENNVAFSLEHFNGECCRVEIDRLVLLAQNKQADLIV
;
A
#
# COMPACT_ATOMS: atom_id res chain seq x y z
N MET A 1 -2.10 -9.41 -37.01
CA MET A 1 -1.97 -10.06 -35.69
C MET A 1 -1.54 -8.99 -34.69
N ASN A 2 -2.31 -8.76 -33.64
CA ASN A 2 -2.02 -7.68 -32.69
C ASN A 2 -0.86 -8.07 -31.78
N LYS A 3 0.06 -7.14 -31.54
CA LYS A 3 1.09 -7.23 -30.50
C LYS A 3 0.71 -6.24 -29.40
N ILE A 4 0.51 -6.76 -28.20
CA ILE A 4 0.06 -5.98 -27.05
C ILE A 4 1.20 -5.94 -26.03
N MET A 5 1.53 -4.74 -25.56
CA MET A 5 2.41 -4.51 -24.42
C MET A 5 1.55 -3.97 -23.27
N ILE A 6 1.76 -4.51 -22.07
CA ILE A 6 1.18 -3.98 -20.83
C ILE A 6 2.28 -3.44 -19.94
N SER A 7 1.97 -2.38 -19.20
CA SER A 7 2.86 -1.77 -18.21
C SER A 7 2.04 -1.30 -17.02
N PRO A 8 2.65 -1.11 -15.84
CA PRO A 8 2.00 -0.32 -14.78
C PRO A 8 1.72 1.10 -15.29
N SER A 9 0.76 1.77 -14.64
CA SER A 9 0.47 3.19 -14.91
C SER A 9 1.64 4.10 -14.51
N ARG A 10 2.42 3.70 -13.49
CA ARG A 10 3.58 4.43 -12.99
C ARG A 10 4.61 3.48 -12.38
N TYR A 11 5.88 3.76 -12.63
CA TYR A 11 7.03 3.14 -11.96
C TYR A 11 7.85 4.25 -11.29
N VAL A 12 8.19 4.07 -10.00
CA VAL A 12 8.94 5.05 -9.21
C VAL A 12 10.14 4.34 -8.58
N GLN A 13 11.34 4.88 -8.80
CA GLN A 13 12.58 4.33 -8.26
C GLN A 13 13.54 5.46 -7.88
N GLY A 14 14.21 5.32 -6.74
CA GLY A 14 15.23 6.24 -6.27
C GLY A 14 15.67 5.90 -4.85
N SER A 15 16.86 6.35 -4.46
CA SER A 15 17.25 6.31 -3.06
C SER A 15 16.28 7.16 -2.24
N GLY A 16 15.71 6.60 -1.17
CA GLY A 16 14.75 7.30 -0.33
C GLY A 16 13.34 7.44 -0.92
N ALA A 17 12.99 6.75 -2.01
CA ALA A 17 11.68 6.87 -2.67
C ALA A 17 10.47 6.63 -1.74
N LEU A 18 10.64 5.88 -0.65
CA LEU A 18 9.59 5.68 0.36
C LEU A 18 9.15 7.00 1.02
N ALA A 19 10.01 8.02 1.08
CA ALA A 19 9.65 9.35 1.61
C ALA A 19 8.59 10.06 0.75
N ASP A 20 8.45 9.69 -0.52
CA ASP A 20 7.44 10.22 -1.44
C ASP A 20 6.16 9.35 -1.49
N ILE A 21 6.04 8.30 -0.68
CA ILE A 21 4.95 7.34 -0.81
C ILE A 21 3.58 7.98 -0.57
N GLY A 22 3.44 8.88 0.41
CA GLY A 22 2.20 9.60 0.70
C GLY A 22 1.75 10.45 -0.47
N LYS A 23 2.69 11.13 -1.15
CA LYS A 23 2.42 11.89 -2.39
C LYS A 23 1.90 10.98 -3.50
N HIS A 24 2.41 9.77 -3.62
CA HIS A 24 1.94 8.80 -4.62
C HIS A 24 0.59 8.20 -4.26
N MET A 25 0.36 7.90 -2.98
CA MET A 25 -0.90 7.35 -2.47
C MET A 25 -2.05 8.36 -2.63
N ALA A 26 -1.81 9.65 -2.35
CA ALA A 26 -2.80 10.72 -2.50
C ALA A 26 -3.36 10.88 -3.92
N LEU A 27 -2.68 10.36 -4.94
CA LEU A 27 -3.16 10.35 -6.32
C LEU A 27 -4.14 9.20 -6.62
N LEU A 28 -4.25 8.22 -5.71
CA LEU A 28 -4.96 6.96 -5.92
C LEU A 28 -6.11 6.76 -4.92
N GLY A 29 -6.01 7.32 -3.71
CA GLY A 29 -7.03 7.22 -2.67
C GLY A 29 -6.68 8.05 -1.43
N GLU A 30 -7.63 8.14 -0.51
CA GLU A 30 -7.50 8.94 0.71
C GLU A 30 -7.30 8.06 1.96
N ASN A 31 -7.62 6.76 1.89
CA ASN A 31 -7.57 5.84 3.03
C ASN A 31 -6.99 4.48 2.63
N ALA A 32 -5.73 4.24 3.01
CA ALA A 32 -5.00 3.04 2.61
C ALA A 32 -5.00 1.92 3.66
N LEU A 33 -5.12 0.68 3.19
CA LEU A 33 -4.70 -0.50 3.95
C LEU A 33 -3.29 -0.91 3.49
N VAL A 34 -2.32 -0.75 4.38
CA VAL A 34 -0.91 -1.09 4.13
C VAL A 34 -0.63 -2.46 4.73
N ILE A 35 -0.30 -3.44 3.88
CA ILE A 35 -0.17 -4.85 4.23
C ILE A 35 1.29 -5.23 4.17
N GLY A 36 1.82 -5.84 5.23
CA GLY A 36 3.20 -6.29 5.21
C GLY A 36 3.58 -7.27 6.30
N GLY A 37 4.69 -7.97 6.07
CA GLY A 37 5.33 -8.75 7.13
C GLY A 37 5.92 -7.85 8.21
N THR A 38 6.12 -8.40 9.42
CA THR A 38 6.59 -7.65 10.60
C THR A 38 7.82 -6.80 10.30
N ARG A 39 8.83 -7.40 9.65
CA ARG A 39 10.10 -6.72 9.35
C ARG A 39 9.93 -5.56 8.36
N GLY A 40 9.10 -5.75 7.33
CA GLY A 40 8.86 -4.74 6.30
C GLY A 40 8.07 -3.55 6.84
N LEU A 41 7.04 -3.82 7.63
CA LEU A 41 6.29 -2.76 8.30
C LEU A 41 7.18 -1.99 9.28
N GLN A 42 7.91 -2.69 10.15
CA GLN A 42 8.82 -2.05 11.12
C GLN A 42 9.88 -1.16 10.47
N SER A 43 10.43 -1.56 9.32
CA SER A 43 11.45 -0.75 8.64
C SER A 43 10.85 0.47 7.92
N ALA A 44 9.60 0.39 7.48
CA ALA A 44 8.93 1.43 6.71
C ALA A 44 8.10 2.41 7.55
N GLU A 45 7.60 1.99 8.71
CA GLU A 45 6.54 2.66 9.49
C GLU A 45 6.83 4.14 9.74
N LYS A 46 8.05 4.48 10.17
CA LYS A 46 8.41 5.87 10.46
C LYS A 46 8.31 6.77 9.22
N VAL A 47 8.88 6.33 8.09
CA VAL A 47 8.93 7.11 6.85
C VAL A 47 7.55 7.18 6.20
N LEU A 48 6.83 6.06 6.18
CA LEU A 48 5.45 5.96 5.71
C LEU A 48 4.53 6.91 6.49
N THR A 49 4.58 6.86 7.83
CA THR A 49 3.74 7.69 8.70
C THR A 49 3.97 9.17 8.43
N GLN A 50 5.23 9.60 8.37
CA GLN A 50 5.58 10.99 8.09
C GLN A 50 5.07 11.42 6.70
N SER A 51 5.36 10.63 5.66
CA SER A 51 4.97 10.95 4.29
C SER A 51 3.45 11.02 4.11
N CYS A 52 2.70 10.08 4.69
CA CYS A 52 1.24 10.09 4.64
C CYS A 52 0.63 11.28 5.39
N GLN A 53 1.17 11.64 6.56
CA GLN A 53 0.73 12.81 7.32
C GLN A 53 0.94 14.12 6.54
N GLU A 54 2.11 14.29 5.92
CA GLU A 54 2.42 15.48 5.11
C GLU A 54 1.51 15.61 3.88
N ASN A 55 0.95 14.50 3.38
CA ASN A 55 0.11 14.44 2.19
C ASN A 55 -1.39 14.20 2.50
N ASN A 56 -1.80 14.27 3.77
CA ASN A 56 -3.18 14.07 4.23
C ASN A 56 -3.79 12.72 3.79
N VAL A 57 -3.00 11.66 3.79
CA VAL A 57 -3.47 10.30 3.49
C VAL A 57 -3.68 9.53 4.79
N ALA A 58 -4.90 9.09 5.04
CA ALA A 58 -5.19 8.16 6.13
C ALA A 58 -4.65 6.77 5.77
N PHE A 59 -4.16 6.02 6.75
CA PHE A 59 -3.77 4.64 6.51
C PHE A 59 -3.90 3.80 7.77
N SER A 60 -3.98 2.49 7.57
CA SER A 60 -3.85 1.51 8.64
C SER A 60 -2.89 0.41 8.25
N LEU A 61 -2.10 -0.05 9.20
CA LEU A 61 -1.19 -1.17 9.00
C LEU A 61 -1.92 -2.49 9.29
N GLU A 62 -1.64 -3.51 8.48
CA GLU A 62 -2.11 -4.86 8.68
C GLU A 62 -0.98 -5.87 8.49
N HIS A 63 -0.88 -6.81 9.42
CA HIS A 63 0.10 -7.87 9.32
C HIS A 63 -0.33 -8.93 8.30
N PHE A 64 0.59 -9.26 7.40
CA PHE A 64 0.44 -10.40 6.50
C PHE A 64 0.90 -11.68 7.18
N ASN A 65 0.03 -12.70 7.23
CA ASN A 65 0.30 -13.95 7.96
C ASN A 65 1.31 -14.89 7.26
N GLY A 66 1.90 -14.48 6.14
CA GLY A 66 3.03 -15.15 5.49
C GLY A 66 2.66 -16.00 4.28
N GLU A 67 1.40 -16.36 4.10
CA GLU A 67 0.94 -17.20 3.00
C GLU A 67 -0.09 -16.51 2.11
N CYS A 68 0.18 -16.47 0.80
CA CYS A 68 -0.73 -15.88 -0.17
C CYS A 68 -1.78 -16.91 -0.59
N CYS A 69 -2.77 -17.14 0.29
CA CYS A 69 -3.84 -18.11 0.09
C CYS A 69 -5.22 -17.44 0.08
N ARG A 70 -6.23 -18.14 -0.46
CA ARG A 70 -7.60 -17.62 -0.54
C ARG A 70 -8.13 -17.16 0.82
N VAL A 71 -7.88 -17.93 1.87
CA VAL A 71 -8.31 -17.61 3.24
C VAL A 71 -7.72 -16.27 3.71
N GLU A 72 -6.43 -16.04 3.47
CA GLU A 72 -5.76 -14.80 3.86
C GLU A 72 -6.21 -13.61 3.00
N ILE A 73 -6.40 -13.82 1.69
CA ILE A 73 -6.94 -12.79 0.79
C ILE A 73 -8.35 -12.37 1.26
N ASP A 74 -9.23 -13.32 1.54
CA ASP A 74 -10.61 -13.04 1.96
C ASP A 74 -10.64 -12.31 3.31
N ARG A 75 -9.74 -12.67 4.24
CA ARG A 75 -9.54 -11.95 5.52
C ARG A 75 -9.15 -10.48 5.28
N LEU A 76 -8.18 -10.25 4.40
CA LEU A 76 -7.68 -8.90 4.08
C LEU A 76 -8.73 -8.07 3.33
N VAL A 77 -9.51 -8.68 2.44
CA VAL A 77 -10.62 -8.02 1.74
C VAL A 77 -11.70 -7.55 2.72
N LEU A 78 -12.13 -8.42 3.64
CA LEU A 78 -13.10 -8.05 4.68
C LEU A 78 -12.57 -6.92 5.56
N LEU A 79 -11.28 -6.96 5.91
CA LEU A 79 -10.66 -5.90 6.69
C LEU A 79 -10.64 -4.57 5.94
N ALA A 80 -10.25 -4.57 4.66
CA ALA A 80 -10.23 -3.37 3.81
C ALA A 80 -11.63 -2.75 3.72
N GLN A 81 -12.67 -3.58 3.52
CA GLN A 81 -14.07 -3.14 3.48
C GLN A 81 -14.51 -2.53 4.82
N ASN A 82 -14.21 -3.19 5.94
CA ASN A 82 -14.56 -2.71 7.28
C ASN A 82 -13.88 -1.38 7.63
N LYS A 83 -12.65 -1.19 7.17
CA LYS A 83 -11.88 0.06 7.34
C LYS A 83 -12.18 1.10 6.27
N GLN A 84 -13.06 0.79 5.31
CA GLN A 84 -13.39 1.66 4.17
C GLN A 84 -12.13 2.11 3.42
N ALA A 85 -11.17 1.19 3.27
CA ALA A 85 -9.94 1.46 2.52
C ALA A 85 -10.27 1.53 1.02
N ASP A 86 -9.84 2.61 0.39
CA ASP A 86 -9.97 2.85 -1.06
C ASP A 86 -8.66 2.58 -1.81
N LEU A 87 -7.58 2.31 -1.08
CA LEU A 87 -6.25 1.98 -1.59
C LEU A 87 -5.64 0.80 -0.83
N ILE A 88 -5.00 -0.12 -1.54
CA ILE A 88 -4.21 -1.22 -0.95
C ILE A 88 -2.74 -1.01 -1.29
N VAL A 89 -1.87 -1.12 -0.29
CA VAL A 89 -0.41 -0.95 -0.41
C VAL A 89 0.31 -2.15 0.18
#